data_AF-A0A5J4SPV7-F1
#
_entry.id   AF-A0A5J4SPV7-F1
#
_cell.length_a   1.000
_cell.length_b   1.000
_cell.length_c   1.000
_cell.angle_alpha   90.00
_cell.angle_beta   90.00
_cell.angle_gamma   90.00
#
_symmetry.space_group_name_H-M   'P 1'
#
loop_
_entity.id
_entity.type
_entity.pdbx_description
1 polymer ?
#
loop_
_entity_poly.entity_id
_entity_poly.type
_entity_poly.pdbx_seq_one_letter_code
_entity_poly.pdbx_strand_id
1 'polypeptide(L)'
;MIYGYVRVSTDKQDCENQKLGVNAKAQQLELTVQKWIEDNGVSGTKEPEERALGGLLKKVKKGDTIIISELSRFGRSLYMVMRILEGLSKNEVNVYSHKDNFKLDNTIESKVLAFAFSLAAEIERDMISRRTKEALARKRKDGAVLGRPLGAKSAKRKLDDKEQQIVEYLKKGLSYSAIARMTGTHRLTICDFIKRNELEKHKTCYKSNKVSVKKKLLIKSITKDVAIENEALIDLYKKHFSFESMGKEMGLESRTLVSILKRRGIYDKIKEINEQQRIKIKSRRQIERENEKNVDRG
;
A
#
# COMPACT_ATOMS: atom_id res chain seq x y z
N MET A 1 34.20 -7.55 -2.28
CA MET A 1 34.13 -8.69 -1.33
C MET A 1 33.92 -9.97 -2.12
N ILE A 2 34.57 -11.07 -1.74
CA ILE A 2 34.48 -12.36 -2.45
C ILE A 2 33.72 -13.36 -1.58
N TYR A 3 32.59 -13.84 -2.08
CA TYR A 3 31.71 -14.78 -1.40
C TYR A 3 31.81 -16.16 -2.03
N GLY A 4 31.87 -17.20 -1.19
CA GLY A 4 31.67 -18.59 -1.60
C GLY A 4 30.27 -19.01 -1.20
N TYR A 5 29.48 -19.50 -2.15
CA TYR A 5 28.12 -19.98 -1.87
C TYR A 5 27.99 -21.48 -2.16
N VAL A 6 27.54 -22.22 -1.15
CA VAL A 6 27.33 -23.67 -1.20
C VAL A 6 25.93 -24.02 -0.70
N ARG A 7 25.33 -25.05 -1.31
CA ARG A 7 23.99 -25.52 -0.93
C ARG A 7 23.95 -27.04 -0.97
N VAL A 8 23.57 -27.64 0.15
CA VAL A 8 23.41 -29.09 0.29
C VAL A 8 22.07 -29.43 0.92
N SER A 9 21.42 -30.48 0.43
CA SER A 9 20.11 -30.90 0.96
C SER A 9 20.21 -31.78 2.20
N THR A 10 21.33 -32.45 2.46
CA THR A 10 21.47 -33.38 3.62
C THR A 10 22.89 -33.89 3.89
N ASP A 11 23.80 -33.86 2.91
CA ASP A 11 25.11 -34.52 3.02
C ASP A 11 26.25 -33.53 3.33
N LYS A 12 27.03 -33.80 4.38
CA LYS A 12 28.21 -33.02 4.78
C LYS A 12 29.40 -33.26 3.84
N GLN A 13 29.54 -34.44 3.26
CA GLN A 13 30.64 -34.74 2.33
C GLN A 13 30.49 -33.95 1.03
N ASP A 14 29.26 -33.79 0.53
CA ASP A 14 28.97 -32.97 -0.65
C ASP A 14 29.29 -31.48 -0.39
N CYS A 15 29.13 -31.00 0.85
CA CYS A 15 29.44 -29.61 1.19
C CYS A 15 30.95 -29.32 1.05
N GLU A 16 31.80 -30.19 1.59
CA GLU A 16 33.26 -30.03 1.50
C GLU A 16 33.74 -30.15 0.04
N ASN A 17 33.17 -31.08 -0.74
CA ASN A 17 33.47 -31.18 -2.17
C ASN A 17 33.10 -29.90 -2.95
N GLN A 18 31.97 -29.28 -2.63
CA GLN A 18 31.58 -28.01 -3.23
C GLN A 18 32.53 -26.87 -2.85
N LYS A 19 32.94 -26.80 -1.57
CA LYS A 19 33.92 -25.81 -1.09
C LYS A 19 35.28 -25.98 -1.79
N LEU A 20 35.74 -27.22 -1.98
CA LEU A 20 36.97 -27.51 -2.73
C LEU A 20 36.89 -26.98 -4.16
N GLY A 21 35.79 -27.24 -4.88
CA GLY A 21 35.60 -26.72 -6.23
C GLY A 21 35.55 -25.18 -6.28
N VAL A 22 34.86 -24.56 -5.33
CA VAL A 22 34.82 -23.09 -5.19
C VAL A 22 36.21 -22.52 -4.94
N ASN A 23 36.99 -23.13 -4.04
CA ASN A 23 38.36 -22.70 -3.75
C ASN A 23 39.29 -22.88 -4.95
N ALA A 24 39.18 -23.99 -5.68
CA ALA A 24 39.94 -24.21 -6.91
C ALA A 24 39.64 -23.13 -7.96
N LYS A 25 38.36 -22.76 -8.13
CA LYS A 25 37.99 -21.67 -9.03
C LYS A 25 38.49 -20.30 -8.53
N ALA A 26 38.44 -20.06 -7.22
CA ALA A 26 38.97 -18.83 -6.63
C ALA A 26 40.48 -18.70 -6.87
N GLN A 27 41.25 -19.78 -6.67
CA GLN A 27 42.69 -19.82 -6.95
C GLN A 27 43.01 -19.55 -8.43
N GLN A 28 42.25 -20.15 -9.36
CA GLN A 28 42.40 -19.88 -10.80
C GLN A 28 42.18 -18.40 -11.17
N LEU A 29 41.36 -17.69 -10.40
CA LEU A 29 41.06 -16.27 -10.59
C LEU A 29 41.98 -15.36 -9.75
N GLU A 30 42.95 -15.93 -9.03
CA GLU A 30 43.80 -15.22 -8.07
C GLU A 30 42.99 -14.51 -6.96
N LEU A 31 41.83 -15.08 -6.63
CA LEU A 31 40.92 -14.59 -5.60
C LEU A 31 40.94 -15.49 -4.38
N THR A 32 40.67 -14.91 -3.21
CA THR A 32 40.48 -15.66 -1.96
C THR A 32 39.05 -15.47 -1.46
N VAL A 33 38.36 -16.57 -1.15
CA VAL A 33 37.00 -16.51 -0.58
C VAL A 33 37.07 -15.89 0.82
N GLN A 34 36.41 -14.75 0.99
CA GLN A 34 36.41 -13.99 2.26
C GLN A 34 35.25 -14.39 3.17
N LYS A 35 34.13 -14.82 2.58
CA LYS A 35 32.94 -15.19 3.34
C LYS A 35 32.18 -16.34 2.70
N TRP A 36 31.87 -17.35 3.52
CA TRP A 36 31.02 -18.47 3.12
C TRP A 36 29.57 -18.21 3.46
N ILE A 37 28.69 -18.54 2.51
CA ILE A 37 27.25 -18.57 2.68
C ILE A 37 26.81 -20.01 2.40
N GLU A 38 26.24 -20.65 3.43
CA GLU A 38 25.89 -22.06 3.37
C GLU A 38 24.39 -22.24 3.57
N ASP A 39 23.75 -22.93 2.64
CA ASP A 39 22.37 -23.39 2.77
C ASP A 39 22.37 -24.91 3.03
N ASN A 40 22.40 -25.28 4.31
CA ASN A 40 22.42 -26.66 4.79
C ASN A 40 21.00 -27.20 5.01
N GLY A 41 20.65 -28.33 4.40
CA GLY A 41 19.33 -28.92 4.53
C GLY A 41 18.26 -28.28 3.63
N VAL A 42 18.66 -27.46 2.65
CA VAL A 42 17.71 -26.63 1.89
C VAL A 42 17.60 -27.04 0.41
N SER A 43 16.37 -27.34 0.00
CA SER A 43 16.05 -27.68 -1.39
C SER A 43 16.18 -26.46 -2.31
N GLY A 44 16.77 -26.68 -3.50
CA GLY A 44 16.84 -25.68 -4.57
C GLY A 44 15.50 -25.35 -5.23
N THR A 45 14.40 -25.97 -4.77
CA THR A 45 13.02 -25.58 -5.15
C THR A 45 12.52 -24.40 -4.31
N LYS A 46 13.07 -24.16 -3.11
CA LYS A 46 12.65 -23.02 -2.28
C LYS A 46 13.06 -21.70 -2.93
N GLU A 47 12.32 -20.63 -2.69
CA GLU A 47 12.69 -19.32 -3.19
C GLU A 47 14.00 -18.81 -2.55
N PRO A 48 14.81 -18.00 -3.26
CA PRO A 48 16.05 -17.44 -2.71
C PRO A 48 15.85 -16.64 -1.43
N GLU A 49 14.71 -15.98 -1.25
CA GLU A 49 14.39 -15.16 -0.09
C GLU A 49 14.21 -15.99 1.19
N GLU A 50 13.84 -17.26 1.06
CA GLU A 50 13.69 -18.22 2.16
C GLU A 50 15.01 -18.95 2.50
N ARG A 51 16.10 -18.55 1.84
CA ARG A 51 17.42 -19.17 1.91
C ARG A 51 18.46 -18.18 2.44
N ALA A 52 19.60 -18.68 2.92
CA ALA A 52 20.75 -17.85 3.25
C ALA A 52 21.21 -17.02 2.03
N LEU A 53 21.02 -17.57 0.82
CA LEU A 53 21.22 -16.86 -0.44
C LEU A 53 20.48 -15.52 -0.51
N GLY A 54 19.22 -15.43 -0.08
CA GLY A 54 18.46 -14.17 -0.13
C GLY A 54 19.05 -13.08 0.77
N GLY A 55 19.66 -13.47 1.88
CA GLY A 55 20.42 -12.58 2.74
C GLY A 55 21.70 -12.06 2.06
N LEU A 56 22.36 -12.90 1.26
CA LEU A 56 23.53 -12.51 0.45
C LEU A 56 23.12 -11.53 -0.66
N LEU A 57 22.07 -11.85 -1.42
CA LEU A 57 21.60 -11.04 -2.55
C LEU A 57 21.22 -9.61 -2.15
N LYS A 58 20.82 -9.38 -0.88
CA LYS A 58 20.53 -8.04 -0.34
C LYS A 58 21.77 -7.28 0.14
N LYS A 59 22.88 -7.98 0.39
CA LYS A 59 24.11 -7.42 0.97
C LYS A 59 25.19 -7.13 -0.06
N VAL A 60 25.16 -7.81 -1.19
CA VAL A 60 26.14 -7.62 -2.27
C VAL A 60 26.12 -6.20 -2.80
N LYS A 61 27.31 -5.70 -3.12
CA LYS A 61 27.55 -4.37 -3.70
C LYS A 61 28.22 -4.52 -5.07
N LYS A 62 28.21 -3.44 -5.84
CA LYS A 62 28.97 -3.33 -7.09
C LYS A 62 30.42 -3.77 -6.90
N GLY A 63 30.90 -4.65 -7.79
CA GLY A 63 32.26 -5.19 -7.76
C GLY A 63 32.47 -6.37 -6.80
N ASP A 64 31.45 -6.79 -6.05
CA ASP A 64 31.51 -8.04 -5.32
C ASP A 64 31.54 -9.24 -6.27
N THR A 65 32.08 -10.36 -5.80
CA THR A 65 32.18 -11.61 -6.58
C THR A 65 31.56 -12.76 -5.80
N ILE A 66 30.72 -13.55 -6.45
CA ILE A 66 30.15 -14.77 -5.90
C ILE A 66 30.70 -15.96 -6.67
N ILE A 67 31.32 -16.90 -5.96
CA ILE A 67 31.86 -18.13 -6.53
C ILE A 67 31.02 -19.30 -6.03
N ILE A 68 30.58 -20.14 -6.96
CA ILE A 68 29.74 -21.32 -6.72
C ILE A 68 30.36 -22.56 -7.38
N SER A 69 29.97 -23.76 -6.92
CA SER A 69 30.42 -24.99 -7.57
C SER A 69 29.76 -25.19 -8.95
N GLU A 70 28.45 -24.96 -9.04
CA GLU A 70 27.61 -25.14 -10.24
C GLU A 70 26.34 -24.27 -10.12
N LEU A 71 25.76 -23.86 -11.25
CA LEU A 71 24.58 -22.97 -11.35
C LEU A 71 23.35 -23.55 -10.65
N SER A 72 23.22 -24.88 -10.59
CA SER A 72 22.11 -25.54 -9.91
C SER A 72 22.10 -25.30 -8.37
N ARG A 73 23.15 -24.68 -7.81
CA ARG A 73 23.17 -24.22 -6.42
C ARG A 73 22.26 -23.01 -6.20
N PHE A 74 22.05 -22.18 -7.22
CA PHE A 74 21.11 -21.05 -7.17
C PHE A 74 19.64 -21.49 -7.22
N GLY A 75 19.31 -22.56 -7.94
CA GLY A 75 17.95 -23.08 -8.01
C GLY A 75 17.83 -24.33 -8.86
N ARG A 76 16.70 -25.04 -8.72
CA ARG A 76 16.34 -26.18 -9.59
C ARG A 76 15.63 -25.76 -10.88
N SER A 77 15.00 -24.58 -10.88
CA SER A 77 14.34 -24.03 -12.07
C SER A 77 15.30 -23.13 -12.82
N LEU A 78 15.37 -23.29 -14.14
CA LEU A 78 16.13 -22.40 -15.02
C LEU A 78 15.69 -20.94 -14.81
N TYR A 79 14.38 -20.70 -14.80
CA TYR A 79 13.83 -19.38 -14.52
C TYR A 79 14.39 -18.74 -13.23
N MET A 80 14.48 -19.52 -12.15
CA MET A 80 14.99 -19.04 -10.87
C MET A 80 16.47 -18.67 -10.96
N VAL A 81 17.30 -19.51 -11.58
CA VAL A 81 18.73 -19.24 -11.79
C VAL A 81 18.90 -17.94 -12.59
N MET A 82 18.11 -17.76 -13.65
CA MET A 82 18.23 -16.59 -14.52
C MET A 82 17.75 -15.30 -13.86
N ARG A 83 16.68 -15.34 -13.07
CA ARG A 83 16.24 -14.21 -12.24
C ARG A 83 17.35 -13.74 -11.28
N ILE A 84 18.08 -14.69 -10.69
CA ILE A 84 19.19 -14.37 -9.78
C ILE A 84 20.35 -13.74 -10.55
N LEU A 85 20.76 -14.35 -11.67
CA LEU A 85 21.86 -13.84 -12.50
C LEU A 85 21.57 -12.46 -13.08
N GLU A 86 20.33 -12.20 -13.52
CA GLU A 86 19.89 -10.88 -14.00
C GLU A 86 20.01 -9.84 -12.88
N GLY A 87 19.53 -10.16 -11.66
CA GLY A 87 19.64 -9.27 -10.51
C GLY A 87 21.09 -8.98 -10.11
N LEU A 88 21.97 -9.97 -10.18
CA LEU A 88 23.40 -9.80 -9.91
C LEU A 88 24.09 -8.98 -11.00
N SER A 89 23.75 -9.20 -12.27
CA SER A 89 24.27 -8.42 -13.39
C SER A 89 23.86 -6.95 -13.31
N LYS A 90 22.60 -6.66 -12.97
CA LYS A 90 22.12 -5.27 -12.76
C LYS A 90 22.86 -4.54 -11.64
N ASN A 91 23.27 -5.27 -10.61
CA ASN A 91 24.07 -4.74 -9.50
C ASN A 91 25.58 -4.77 -9.76
N GLU A 92 26.01 -5.14 -10.98
CA GLU A 92 27.42 -5.25 -11.37
C GLU A 92 28.23 -6.15 -10.43
N VAL A 93 27.62 -7.27 -10.03
CA VAL A 93 28.21 -8.33 -9.21
C VAL A 93 28.71 -9.44 -10.14
N ASN A 94 29.93 -9.89 -9.92
CA ASN A 94 30.53 -10.95 -10.71
C ASN A 94 30.11 -12.32 -10.18
N VAL A 95 29.86 -13.28 -11.07
CA VAL A 95 29.52 -14.67 -10.71
C VAL A 95 30.39 -15.64 -11.48
N TYR A 96 31.00 -16.58 -10.76
CA TYR A 96 31.79 -17.65 -11.36
C TYR A 96 31.33 -19.01 -10.85
N SER A 97 31.26 -19.99 -11.76
CA SER A 97 31.04 -21.39 -11.40
C SER A 97 32.28 -22.23 -11.70
N HIS A 98 32.53 -23.25 -10.89
CA HIS A 98 33.64 -24.17 -11.11
C HIS A 98 33.34 -25.21 -12.20
N LYS A 99 32.27 -26.01 -12.04
CA LYS A 99 31.96 -27.15 -12.91
C LYS A 99 31.41 -26.74 -14.28
N ASP A 100 30.53 -25.74 -14.30
CA ASP A 100 29.90 -25.29 -15.54
C ASP A 100 30.80 -24.31 -16.32
N ASN A 101 31.95 -23.95 -15.75
CA ASN A 101 32.87 -22.89 -16.21
C ASN A 101 32.15 -21.58 -16.62
N PHE A 102 30.99 -21.33 -16.01
CA PHE A 102 30.19 -20.13 -16.26
C PHE A 102 30.88 -18.91 -15.66
N LYS A 103 30.87 -17.81 -16.42
CA LYS A 103 31.37 -16.49 -16.01
C LYS A 103 30.34 -15.40 -16.28
N LEU A 104 30.12 -14.57 -15.28
CA LEU A 104 29.41 -13.31 -15.35
C LEU A 104 30.34 -12.24 -14.79
N ASP A 105 31.06 -11.54 -15.66
CA ASP A 105 32.14 -10.62 -15.31
C ASP A 105 31.94 -9.23 -15.96
N ASN A 106 30.68 -8.88 -16.23
CA ASN A 106 30.26 -7.59 -16.78
C ASN A 106 30.81 -7.27 -18.18
N THR A 107 31.50 -8.23 -18.81
CA THR A 107 31.92 -8.25 -20.21
C THR A 107 30.72 -8.29 -21.15
N ILE A 108 30.92 -7.94 -22.42
CA ILE A 108 29.84 -7.96 -23.42
C ILE A 108 29.33 -9.38 -23.62
N GLU A 109 30.22 -10.38 -23.68
CA GLU A 109 29.87 -11.78 -23.88
C GLU A 109 29.00 -12.30 -22.73
N SER A 110 29.37 -11.99 -21.49
CA SER A 110 28.61 -12.42 -20.32
C SER A 110 27.25 -11.71 -20.20
N LYS A 111 27.17 -10.44 -20.62
CA LYS A 111 25.90 -9.70 -20.69
C LYS A 111 24.96 -10.27 -21.76
N VAL A 112 25.49 -10.62 -22.94
CA VAL A 112 24.70 -11.26 -24.01
C VAL A 112 24.18 -12.61 -23.53
N LEU A 113 25.01 -13.41 -22.86
CA LEU A 113 24.60 -14.70 -22.31
C LEU A 113 23.52 -14.54 -21.24
N ALA A 114 23.67 -13.60 -20.31
CA ALA A 114 22.67 -13.28 -19.30
C ALA A 114 21.35 -12.79 -19.93
N PHE A 115 21.41 -11.98 -20.99
CA PHE A 115 20.25 -11.51 -21.73
C PHE A 115 19.52 -12.63 -22.47
N ALA A 116 20.25 -13.48 -23.20
CA ALA A 116 19.69 -14.64 -23.89
C ALA A 116 18.97 -15.58 -22.93
N PHE A 117 19.57 -15.79 -21.75
CA PHE A 117 18.92 -16.58 -20.71
C PHE A 117 17.71 -15.89 -20.07
N SER A 118 17.76 -14.58 -19.87
CA SER A 118 16.61 -13.81 -19.40
C SER A 118 15.41 -13.96 -20.35
N LEU A 119 15.66 -13.86 -21.67
CA LEU A 119 14.65 -14.09 -22.70
C LEU A 119 14.12 -15.52 -22.67
N ALA A 120 14.99 -16.53 -22.59
CA ALA A 120 14.56 -17.93 -22.48
C ALA A 120 13.67 -18.17 -21.25
N ALA A 121 14.02 -17.55 -20.12
CA ALA A 121 13.30 -17.63 -18.86
C ALA A 121 11.94 -16.90 -18.88
N GLU A 122 11.81 -15.85 -19.67
CA GLU A 122 10.53 -15.19 -19.98
C GLU A 122 9.65 -16.07 -20.87
N ILE A 123 10.23 -16.63 -21.95
CA ILE A 123 9.53 -17.54 -22.87
C ILE A 123 8.99 -18.77 -22.12
N GLU A 124 9.78 -19.38 -21.24
CA GLU A 124 9.34 -20.55 -20.46
C GLU A 124 8.12 -20.23 -19.59
N ARG A 125 8.13 -19.09 -18.87
CA ARG A 125 7.00 -18.63 -18.06
C ARG A 125 5.75 -18.41 -18.90
N ASP A 126 5.91 -17.76 -20.05
CA ASP A 126 4.82 -17.52 -20.97
C ASP A 126 4.26 -18.82 -21.54
N MET A 127 5.11 -19.80 -21.86
CA MET A 127 4.70 -21.12 -22.32
C MET A 127 3.92 -21.88 -21.25
N ILE A 128 4.34 -21.85 -19.98
CA ILE A 128 3.61 -22.45 -18.86
C ILE A 128 2.23 -21.78 -18.69
N SER A 129 2.19 -20.44 -18.74
CA SER A 129 0.96 -19.65 -18.66
C SER A 129 0.00 -19.98 -19.80
N ARG A 130 0.49 -20.05 -21.04
CA ARG A 130 -0.28 -20.42 -22.24
C ARG A 130 -0.87 -21.83 -22.11
N ARG A 131 -0.04 -22.84 -21.81
CA ARG A 131 -0.49 -24.24 -21.61
C ARG A 131 -1.57 -24.34 -20.53
N THR A 132 -1.41 -23.62 -19.42
CA THR A 132 -2.40 -23.60 -18.34
C THR A 132 -3.72 -22.97 -18.80
N LYS A 133 -3.67 -21.84 -19.50
CA LYS A 133 -4.86 -21.18 -20.04
C LYS A 133 -5.58 -22.05 -21.07
N GLU A 134 -4.84 -22.72 -21.94
CA GLU A 134 -5.39 -23.67 -22.92
C GLU A 134 -6.08 -24.86 -22.24
N ALA A 135 -5.44 -25.45 -21.23
CA ALA A 135 -6.02 -26.54 -20.45
C ALA A 135 -7.29 -26.10 -19.71
N LEU A 136 -7.30 -24.91 -19.12
CA LEU A 136 -8.49 -24.35 -18.47
C LEU A 136 -9.60 -24.03 -19.49
N ALA A 137 -9.26 -23.52 -20.67
CA ALA A 137 -10.23 -23.26 -21.74
C ALA A 137 -10.89 -24.56 -22.24
N ARG A 138 -10.12 -25.65 -22.40
CA ARG A 138 -10.66 -26.98 -22.71
C ARG A 138 -11.62 -27.44 -21.62
N LYS A 139 -11.20 -27.43 -20.35
CA LYS A 139 -12.07 -27.78 -19.22
C LYS A 139 -13.37 -26.96 -19.15
N ARG A 140 -13.32 -25.66 -19.47
CA ARG A 140 -14.54 -24.83 -19.57
C ARG A 140 -15.45 -25.27 -20.71
N LYS A 141 -14.89 -25.60 -21.88
CA LYS A 141 -15.66 -26.13 -23.02
C LYS A 141 -16.30 -27.48 -22.68
N ASP A 142 -15.62 -28.31 -21.90
CA ASP A 142 -16.11 -29.60 -21.42
C ASP A 142 -17.15 -29.45 -20.27
N GLY A 143 -17.56 -28.22 -19.93
CA GLY A 143 -18.57 -27.92 -18.93
C GLY A 143 -18.07 -27.94 -17.47
N ALA A 144 -16.77 -28.09 -17.23
CA ALA A 144 -16.24 -28.07 -15.87
C ALA A 144 -16.33 -26.67 -15.26
N VAL A 145 -16.95 -26.57 -14.08
CA VAL A 145 -16.99 -25.34 -13.28
C VAL A 145 -15.60 -25.08 -12.69
N LEU A 146 -14.89 -24.11 -13.25
CA LEU A 146 -13.58 -23.70 -12.77
C LEU A 146 -13.69 -22.71 -11.60
N GLY A 147 -12.77 -22.82 -10.64
CA GLY A 147 -12.69 -21.94 -9.48
C GLY A 147 -13.43 -22.51 -8.26
N ARG A 148 -13.69 -21.63 -7.28
CA ARG A 148 -14.40 -22.03 -6.05
C ARG A 148 -15.87 -22.30 -6.39
N PRO A 149 -16.43 -23.47 -6.02
CA PRO A 149 -17.84 -23.74 -6.25
C PRO A 149 -18.71 -22.69 -5.56
N LEU A 150 -19.79 -22.29 -6.24
CA LEU A 150 -20.78 -21.36 -5.70
C LEU A 150 -21.33 -21.89 -4.37
N GLY A 151 -21.33 -21.05 -3.34
CA GLY A 151 -21.82 -21.42 -2.01
C GLY A 151 -20.86 -22.26 -1.16
N ALA A 152 -19.74 -22.75 -1.72
CA ALA A 152 -18.78 -23.54 -0.96
C ALA A 152 -18.15 -22.71 0.16
N LYS A 153 -18.36 -23.14 1.42
CA LYS A 153 -17.74 -22.53 2.61
C LYS A 153 -16.38 -23.19 2.84
N SER A 154 -15.38 -22.41 3.22
CA SER A 154 -14.06 -22.97 3.58
C SER A 154 -14.25 -23.76 4.87
N ALA A 155 -13.70 -24.97 4.96
CA ALA A 155 -13.77 -25.79 6.17
C ALA A 155 -13.19 -25.07 7.39
N LYS A 156 -12.13 -24.28 7.18
CA LYS A 156 -11.54 -23.37 8.16
C LYS A 156 -11.40 -21.98 7.56
N ARG A 157 -11.84 -20.95 8.28
CA ARG A 157 -11.70 -19.54 7.93
C ARG A 157 -10.70 -18.86 8.86
N LYS A 158 -10.14 -17.74 8.39
CA LYS A 158 -9.08 -16.97 9.08
C LYS A 158 -9.44 -16.50 10.51
N LEU A 159 -10.74 -16.44 10.84
CA LEU A 159 -11.23 -15.92 12.12
C LEU A 159 -11.72 -17.00 13.08
N ASP A 160 -11.80 -18.27 12.65
CA ASP A 160 -12.37 -19.34 13.48
C ASP A 160 -11.53 -19.56 14.75
N ASP A 161 -10.20 -19.47 14.64
CA ASP A 161 -9.29 -19.57 15.80
C ASP A 161 -9.29 -18.30 16.70
N LYS A 162 -9.94 -17.21 16.27
CA LYS A 162 -9.91 -15.89 16.93
C LYS A 162 -11.23 -15.51 17.58
N GLU A 163 -12.16 -16.46 17.72
CA GLU A 163 -13.51 -16.19 18.23
C GLU A 163 -13.50 -15.56 19.63
N GLN A 164 -12.76 -16.17 20.57
CA GLN A 164 -12.66 -15.68 21.95
C GLN A 164 -12.15 -14.25 22.01
N GLN A 165 -11.14 -13.93 21.20
CA GLN A 165 -10.55 -12.59 21.11
C GLN A 165 -11.57 -11.57 20.57
N ILE A 166 -12.37 -11.95 19.56
CA ILE A 166 -13.42 -11.09 19.01
C ILE A 166 -14.52 -10.83 20.05
N VAL A 167 -14.92 -11.85 20.81
CA VAL A 167 -15.90 -11.70 21.89
C VAL A 167 -15.40 -10.72 22.96
N GLU A 168 -14.12 -10.82 23.34
CA GLU A 168 -13.51 -9.88 24.28
C GLU A 168 -13.56 -8.43 23.75
N TYR A 169 -13.22 -8.23 22.48
CA TYR A 169 -13.28 -6.92 21.84
C TYR A 169 -14.70 -6.35 21.73
N LEU A 170 -15.70 -7.22 21.51
CA LEU A 170 -17.11 -6.83 21.50
C LEU A 170 -17.60 -6.42 22.88
N LYS A 171 -17.17 -7.13 23.94
CA LYS A 171 -17.46 -6.77 25.34
C LYS A 171 -16.80 -5.46 25.75
N LYS A 172 -15.62 -5.16 25.20
CA LYS A 172 -14.93 -3.87 25.35
C LYS A 172 -15.59 -2.73 24.55
N GLY A 173 -16.64 -3.01 23.77
CA GLY A 173 -17.40 -2.01 23.02
C GLY A 173 -16.67 -1.49 21.77
N LEU A 174 -15.65 -2.20 21.28
CA LEU A 174 -14.88 -1.77 20.12
C LEU A 174 -15.73 -1.81 18.83
N SER A 175 -15.54 -0.81 17.97
CA SER A 175 -16.21 -0.79 16.66
C SER A 175 -15.72 -1.93 15.76
N TYR A 176 -16.58 -2.43 14.87
CA TYR A 176 -16.21 -3.50 13.93
C TYR A 176 -14.99 -3.14 13.06
N SER A 177 -14.81 -1.85 12.75
CA SER A 177 -13.64 -1.35 12.03
C SER A 177 -12.35 -1.41 12.84
N ALA A 178 -12.42 -1.21 14.17
CA ALA A 178 -11.28 -1.32 15.06
C ALA A 178 -10.88 -2.79 15.24
N ILE A 179 -11.88 -3.67 15.47
CA ILE A 179 -11.68 -5.11 15.56
C ILE A 179 -11.00 -5.65 14.30
N ALA A 180 -11.50 -5.27 13.11
CA ALA A 180 -10.95 -5.67 11.82
C ALA A 180 -9.47 -5.29 11.64
N ARG A 181 -9.06 -4.10 12.11
CA ARG A 181 -7.67 -3.66 12.09
C ARG A 181 -6.79 -4.50 13.02
N MET A 182 -7.27 -4.77 14.23
CA MET A 182 -6.54 -5.57 15.23
C MET A 182 -6.39 -7.04 14.80
N THR A 183 -7.41 -7.60 14.13
CA THR A 183 -7.39 -8.99 13.66
C THR A 183 -6.71 -9.19 12.30
N GLY A 184 -6.37 -8.10 11.59
CA GLY A 184 -5.77 -8.13 10.26
C GLY A 184 -6.71 -8.63 9.17
N THR A 185 -7.99 -8.24 9.24
CA THR A 185 -9.04 -8.67 8.30
C THR A 185 -9.89 -7.51 7.81
N HIS A 186 -10.67 -7.71 6.74
CA HIS A 186 -11.61 -6.70 6.26
C HIS A 186 -12.82 -6.58 7.21
N ARG A 187 -13.38 -5.38 7.33
CA ARG A 187 -14.54 -5.11 8.20
C ARG A 187 -15.74 -6.01 7.86
N LEU A 188 -15.99 -6.27 6.58
CA LEU A 188 -17.08 -7.16 6.13
C LEU A 188 -16.87 -8.59 6.63
N THR A 189 -15.63 -9.08 6.63
CA THR A 189 -15.31 -10.42 7.14
C THR A 189 -15.65 -10.54 8.62
N ILE A 190 -15.37 -9.50 9.42
CA ILE A 190 -15.75 -9.46 10.84
C ILE A 190 -17.27 -9.36 11.00
N CYS A 191 -17.94 -8.53 10.21
CA CYS A 191 -19.40 -8.41 10.22
C CYS A 191 -20.08 -9.76 9.93
N ASP A 192 -19.65 -10.44 8.86
CA ASP A 192 -20.17 -11.74 8.45
C ASP A 192 -19.84 -12.84 9.45
N PHE A 193 -18.69 -12.75 10.11
CA PHE A 193 -18.28 -13.68 11.17
C PHE A 193 -19.17 -13.52 12.41
N ILE A 194 -19.35 -12.28 12.89
CA ILE A 194 -20.20 -11.97 14.04
C ILE A 194 -21.65 -12.39 13.78
N LYS A 195 -22.18 -12.11 12.58
CA LYS A 195 -23.54 -12.52 12.20
C LYS A 195 -23.68 -14.04 12.12
N ARG A 196 -22.70 -14.74 11.55
CA ARG A 196 -22.74 -16.20 11.41
C ARG A 196 -22.67 -16.93 12.75
N ASN A 197 -21.86 -16.42 13.68
CA ASN A 197 -21.62 -17.03 14.98
C ASN A 197 -22.49 -16.41 16.09
N GLU A 198 -23.48 -15.58 15.74
CA GLU A 198 -24.43 -14.97 16.68
C GLU A 198 -23.77 -14.23 17.85
N LEU A 199 -22.63 -13.58 17.60
CA LEU A 199 -21.84 -12.90 18.63
C LEU A 199 -22.36 -11.49 18.94
N GLU A 200 -23.43 -11.04 18.29
CA GLU A 200 -24.03 -9.72 18.51
C GLU A 200 -24.51 -9.54 19.96
N LYS A 201 -24.85 -10.63 20.65
CA LYS A 201 -25.22 -10.65 22.08
C LYS A 201 -24.14 -10.11 23.02
N HIS A 202 -22.88 -10.16 22.61
CA HIS A 202 -21.75 -9.71 23.43
C HIS A 202 -21.41 -8.23 23.23
N LYS A 203 -22.18 -7.52 22.40
CA LYS A 203 -21.94 -6.11 22.10
C LYS A 203 -22.41 -5.24 23.26
N THR A 204 -21.47 -4.62 23.95
CA THR A 204 -21.77 -3.51 24.86
C THR A 204 -22.00 -2.25 24.03
N CYS A 205 -23.18 -1.65 24.14
CA CYS A 205 -23.47 -0.41 23.44
C CYS A 205 -22.66 0.74 24.06
N TYR A 206 -21.86 1.43 23.23
CA TYR A 206 -21.20 2.66 23.65
C TYR A 206 -22.28 3.71 23.94
N LYS A 207 -22.52 4.02 25.22
CA LYS A 207 -23.51 5.02 25.68
C LYS A 207 -23.17 6.47 25.30
N SER A 208 -22.15 6.74 24.49
CA SER A 208 -21.81 8.09 24.02
C SER A 208 -22.31 8.33 22.60
N ASN A 209 -23.60 8.66 22.44
CA ASN A 209 -24.05 9.56 21.36
C ASN A 209 -25.55 9.92 21.36
N LYS A 210 -26.29 9.77 22.47
CA LYS A 210 -27.63 10.38 22.55
C LYS A 210 -27.59 11.89 22.32
N VAL A 211 -26.51 12.57 22.75
CA VAL A 211 -26.30 14.01 22.54
C VAL A 211 -26.08 14.34 21.06
N SER A 212 -25.25 13.58 20.33
CA SER A 212 -24.95 13.88 18.94
C SER A 212 -26.09 13.54 17.97
N VAL A 213 -26.90 12.51 18.27
CA VAL A 213 -28.10 12.18 17.48
C VAL A 213 -29.20 13.23 17.72
N LYS A 214 -29.42 13.67 18.97
CA LYS A 214 -30.33 14.81 19.28
C LYS A 214 -29.88 16.09 18.58
N LYS A 215 -28.58 16.43 18.65
CA LYS A 215 -28.03 17.63 17.99
C LYS A 215 -28.18 17.55 16.47
N LYS A 216 -27.98 16.37 15.86
CA LYS A 216 -28.15 16.16 14.41
C LYS A 216 -29.62 16.18 13.96
N LEU A 217 -30.55 15.70 14.79
CA LEU A 217 -32.00 15.81 14.57
C LEU A 217 -32.49 17.26 14.72
N LEU A 218 -32.01 17.99 15.74
CA LEU A 218 -32.32 19.40 15.97
C LEU A 218 -31.83 20.29 14.81
N ILE A 219 -30.62 20.01 14.29
CA ILE A 219 -30.11 20.70 13.09
C ILE A 219 -30.98 20.37 11.87
N LYS A 220 -31.45 19.12 11.72
CA LYS A 220 -32.30 18.71 10.59
C LYS A 220 -33.69 19.35 10.64
N SER A 221 -34.25 19.58 11.84
CA SER A 221 -35.54 20.25 12.03
C SER A 221 -35.46 21.76 11.81
N ILE A 222 -34.39 22.42 12.29
CA ILE A 222 -34.18 23.87 12.05
C ILE A 222 -33.98 24.14 10.55
N THR A 223 -33.37 23.22 9.79
CA THR A 223 -33.16 23.41 8.35
C THR A 223 -34.39 23.21 7.48
N LYS A 224 -35.52 22.72 8.03
CA LYS A 224 -36.68 22.39 7.21
C LYS A 224 -37.56 23.59 6.88
N ASP A 225 -37.71 24.59 7.76
CA ASP A 225 -38.61 25.71 7.51
C ASP A 225 -38.06 27.04 8.07
N VAL A 226 -37.04 27.59 7.43
CA VAL A 226 -36.86 29.05 7.45
C VAL A 226 -37.51 29.56 6.17
N ALA A 227 -38.80 29.86 6.23
CA ALA A 227 -39.63 30.39 5.14
C ALA A 227 -39.27 31.85 4.79
N ILE A 228 -37.97 32.19 4.83
CA ILE A 228 -37.46 33.51 4.49
C ILE A 228 -36.89 33.41 3.08
N GLU A 229 -37.35 34.30 2.20
CA GLU A 229 -36.87 34.40 0.83
C GLU A 229 -35.38 34.78 0.79
N ASN A 230 -34.71 34.37 -0.28
CA ASN A 230 -33.27 34.56 -0.42
C ASN A 230 -32.88 36.06 -0.45
N GLU A 231 -33.75 36.93 -0.93
CA GLU A 231 -33.52 38.39 -0.96
C GLU A 231 -33.55 39.00 0.44
N ALA A 232 -34.53 38.62 1.26
CA ALA A 232 -34.63 39.07 2.65
C ALA A 232 -33.38 38.70 3.48
N LEU A 233 -32.76 37.56 3.20
CA LEU A 233 -31.48 37.17 3.84
C LEU A 233 -30.31 38.07 3.41
N ILE A 234 -30.29 38.52 2.16
CA ILE A 234 -29.26 39.44 1.65
C ILE A 234 -29.44 40.82 2.27
N ASP A 235 -30.67 41.31 2.39
CA ASP A 235 -30.95 42.61 2.97
C ASP A 235 -30.70 42.65 4.48
N LEU A 236 -31.04 41.56 5.18
CA LEU A 236 -30.69 41.40 6.59
C LEU A 236 -29.16 41.42 6.78
N TYR A 237 -28.41 40.80 5.86
CA TYR A 237 -26.96 40.90 5.88
C TYR A 237 -26.47 42.34 5.65
N LYS A 238 -27.02 43.07 4.66
CA LYS A 238 -26.67 44.47 4.39
C LYS A 238 -26.96 45.40 5.58
N LYS A 239 -27.94 45.07 6.43
CA LYS A 239 -28.24 45.85 7.64
C LYS A 239 -27.13 45.75 8.69
N HIS A 240 -26.47 44.59 8.81
CA HIS A 240 -25.52 44.32 9.89
C HIS A 240 -24.05 44.20 9.45
N PHE A 241 -23.79 43.90 8.17
CA PHE A 241 -22.47 43.63 7.58
C PHE A 241 -21.61 42.61 8.36
N SER A 242 -22.23 41.78 9.20
CA SER A 242 -21.57 40.77 10.03
C SER A 242 -22.46 39.55 10.19
N PHE A 243 -21.90 38.37 9.89
CA PHE A 243 -22.57 37.09 10.10
C PHE A 243 -22.81 36.77 11.58
N GLU A 244 -22.06 37.40 12.49
CA GLU A 244 -22.25 37.23 13.93
C GLU A 244 -23.46 38.01 14.43
N SER A 245 -23.57 39.26 14.01
CA SER A 245 -24.72 40.11 14.34
C SER A 245 -26.02 39.60 13.70
N MET A 246 -25.96 39.21 12.42
CA MET A 246 -27.09 38.60 11.71
C MET A 246 -27.51 37.27 12.36
N GLY A 247 -26.54 36.46 12.79
CA GLY A 247 -26.81 35.21 13.51
C GLY A 247 -27.56 35.45 14.83
N LYS A 248 -27.17 36.47 15.60
CA LYS A 248 -27.85 36.82 16.86
C LYS A 248 -29.31 37.24 16.64
N GLU A 249 -29.60 38.04 15.61
CA GLU A 249 -30.97 38.47 15.29
C GLU A 249 -31.86 37.29 14.86
N MET A 250 -31.29 36.31 14.15
CA MET A 250 -32.00 35.10 13.73
C MET A 250 -32.01 33.98 14.79
N GLY A 251 -31.38 34.16 15.95
CA GLY A 251 -31.23 33.13 16.97
C GLY A 251 -30.37 31.93 16.54
N LEU A 252 -29.43 32.12 15.61
CA LEU A 252 -28.58 31.07 15.04
C LEU A 252 -27.09 31.34 15.30
N GLU A 253 -26.32 30.28 15.58
CA GLU A 253 -24.85 30.38 15.58
C GLU A 253 -24.33 30.70 14.16
N SER A 254 -23.32 31.57 14.06
CA SER A 254 -22.78 32.05 12.77
C SER A 254 -22.30 30.91 11.86
N ARG A 255 -21.75 29.83 12.42
CA ARG A 255 -21.33 28.64 11.65
C ARG A 255 -22.53 27.93 11.00
N THR A 256 -23.64 27.85 11.71
CA THR A 256 -24.89 27.27 11.20
C THR A 256 -25.49 28.17 10.13
N LEU A 257 -25.50 29.49 10.35
CA LEU A 257 -25.96 30.48 9.37
C LEU A 257 -25.16 30.40 8.06
N VAL A 258 -23.82 30.37 8.14
CA VAL A 258 -22.95 30.22 6.95
C VAL A 258 -23.23 28.90 6.23
N SER A 259 -23.44 27.80 6.95
CA SER A 259 -23.82 26.53 6.32
C SER A 259 -25.16 26.59 5.60
N ILE A 260 -26.13 27.35 6.12
CA ILE A 260 -27.45 27.54 5.50
C ILE A 260 -27.30 28.37 4.22
N LEU A 261 -26.58 29.49 4.28
CA LEU A 261 -26.33 30.38 3.15
C LEU A 261 -25.58 29.69 2.01
N LYS A 262 -24.60 28.82 2.32
CA LYS A 262 -23.89 28.01 1.32
C LYS A 262 -24.80 26.99 0.64
N ARG A 263 -25.66 26.30 1.40
CA ARG A 263 -26.62 25.35 0.81
C ARG A 263 -27.65 26.03 -0.08
N ARG A 264 -28.02 27.27 0.24
CA ARG A 264 -28.94 28.09 -0.58
C ARG A 264 -28.26 28.83 -1.73
N GLY A 265 -26.93 28.74 -1.88
CA GLY A 265 -26.18 29.39 -2.96
C GLY A 265 -26.10 30.92 -2.86
N ILE A 266 -26.41 31.52 -1.71
CA ILE A 266 -26.43 32.99 -1.51
C ILE A 266 -25.09 33.50 -0.98
N TYR A 267 -24.29 32.62 -0.40
CA TYR A 267 -23.04 32.98 0.28
C TYR A 267 -22.06 33.75 -0.62
N ASP A 268 -21.98 33.40 -1.89
CA ASP A 268 -21.06 34.05 -2.84
C ASP A 268 -21.51 35.48 -3.17
N LYS A 269 -22.82 35.73 -3.31
CA LYS A 269 -23.37 37.09 -3.46
C LYS A 269 -23.04 37.98 -2.26
N ILE A 270 -23.10 37.43 -1.04
CA ILE A 270 -22.74 38.17 0.17
C ILE A 270 -21.23 38.48 0.21
N LYS A 271 -20.40 37.56 -0.29
CA LYS A 271 -18.96 37.76 -0.40
C LYS A 271 -18.62 38.91 -1.37
N GLU A 272 -19.31 38.98 -2.51
CA GLU A 272 -19.19 40.09 -3.47
C GLU A 272 -19.60 41.42 -2.83
N ILE A 273 -20.71 41.47 -2.09
CA ILE A 273 -21.15 42.68 -1.37
C ILE A 273 -20.06 43.18 -0.41
N ASN A 274 -19.41 42.28 0.33
CA ASN A 274 -18.32 42.65 1.23
C ASN A 274 -17.09 43.19 0.49
N GLU A 275 -16.79 42.65 -0.68
CA GLU A 275 -15.68 43.09 -1.51
C GLU A 275 -15.93 44.49 -2.06
N GLN A 276 -17.14 44.75 -2.56
CA GLN A 276 -17.56 46.08 -3.02
C GLN A 276 -17.51 47.13 -1.90
N GLN A 277 -17.94 46.77 -0.68
CA GLN A 277 -17.83 47.66 0.48
C GLN A 277 -16.37 47.98 0.84
N ARG A 278 -15.47 46.99 0.78
CA ARG A 278 -14.04 47.21 1.04
C ARG A 278 -13.42 48.15 0.01
N ILE A 279 -13.76 48.00 -1.27
CA ILE A 279 -13.29 48.89 -2.34
C ILE A 279 -13.79 50.31 -2.10
N LYS A 280 -15.08 50.48 -1.78
CA LYS A 280 -15.69 51.79 -1.49
C LYS A 280 -15.07 52.52 -0.28
N ILE A 281 -14.73 51.78 0.78
CA ILE A 281 -14.05 52.36 1.95
C ILE A 281 -12.62 52.79 1.60
N LYS A 282 -11.90 51.99 0.81
CA LYS A 282 -10.54 52.34 0.37
C LYS A 282 -10.52 53.58 -0.50
N SER A 283 -11.43 53.68 -1.47
CA SER A 283 -11.52 54.86 -2.35
C SER A 283 -11.88 56.13 -1.57
N ARG A 284 -12.84 56.06 -0.63
CA ARG A 284 -13.19 57.19 0.24
C ARG A 284 -12.01 57.69 1.08
N ARG A 285 -11.25 56.78 1.69
CA ARG A 285 -10.05 57.13 2.48
C ARG A 285 -8.93 57.73 1.63
N GLN A 286 -8.82 57.32 0.37
CA GLN A 286 -7.84 57.88 -0.55
C GLN A 286 -8.20 59.32 -0.94
N ILE A 287 -9.48 59.58 -1.21
CA ILE A 287 -10.01 60.94 -1.45
C ILE A 287 -9.81 61.83 -0.23
N GLU A 288 -10.11 61.34 0.99
CA GLU A 288 -9.90 62.09 2.24
C GLU A 288 -8.41 62.48 2.42
N ARG A 289 -7.47 61.56 2.13
CA ARG A 289 -6.02 61.83 2.17
C ARG A 289 -5.53 62.80 1.09
N GLU A 290 -6.11 62.76 -0.10
CA GLU A 290 -5.79 63.69 -1.19
C GLU A 290 -6.30 65.09 -0.88
N ASN A 291 -7.48 65.21 -0.25
CA ASN A 291 -8.02 66.48 0.24
C ASN A 291 -7.19 67.06 1.39
N GLU A 292 -6.77 66.25 2.36
CA GLU A 292 -5.85 66.68 3.45
C GLU A 292 -4.52 67.22 2.90
N LYS A 293 -3.93 66.54 1.90
CA LYS A 293 -2.69 67.00 1.24
C LYS A 293 -2.85 68.29 0.43
N ASN A 294 -4.05 68.60 -0.06
CA ASN A 294 -4.34 69.84 -0.78
C ASN A 294 -4.60 71.01 0.17
N VAL A 295 -5.09 70.75 1.39
CA VAL A 295 -5.26 71.78 2.45
C VAL A 295 -3.91 72.21 3.04
N ASP A 296 -2.93 71.31 3.17
CA ASP A 296 -1.58 71.64 3.66
C ASP A 296 -0.68 72.37 2.63
N ARG A 297 -1.15 72.59 1.40
CA ARG A 297 -0.37 73.20 0.29
C ARG A 297 -0.89 74.57 -0.16
N GLY A 298 -1.98 75.08 0.42
CA GLY A 298 -2.55 76.40 0.13
C GLY A 298 -2.41 77.32 1.33
#